data_AF-A0A2V8GU22-F1
#
_entry.id   AF-A0A2V8GU22-F1
#
_cell.length_a   1.000
_cell.length_b   1.000
_cell.length_c   1.000
_cell.angle_alpha   90.00
_cell.angle_beta   90.00
_cell.angle_gamma   90.00
#
_symmetry.space_group_name_H-M   'P 1'
#
loop_
_entity.id
_entity.type
_entity.pdbx_description
1 polymer ?
#
loop_
_entity_poly.entity_id
_entity_poly.type
_entity_poly.pdbx_seq_one_letter_code
_entity_poly.pdbx_strand_id
1 'polypeptide(L)'
;DAIEGFFREMERIGRADEVVMYVHSEFGRRVPENTSLGTDHGTAQVNFVIGNAVKGGMYGTPPSLSKLVLGDNLESTTDFRDVYATLIERWLGVDSAKVLGRKFATLDLL
;
A
#
# COMPACT_ATOMS: atom_id res chain seq x y z
N ASP A 1 -5.26 14.30 -9.84
CA ASP A 1 -6.53 14.34 -10.59
C ASP A 1 -7.50 13.24 -10.19
N ALA A 2 -7.30 11.96 -10.53
CA ALA A 2 -8.34 10.93 -10.29
C ALA A 2 -8.67 10.69 -8.80
N ILE A 3 -7.66 10.46 -7.96
CA ILE A 3 -7.85 10.23 -6.51
C ILE A 3 -8.45 11.47 -5.84
N GLU A 4 -7.88 12.64 -6.12
CA GLU A 4 -8.37 13.91 -5.58
C GLU A 4 -9.81 14.19 -5.99
N GLY A 5 -10.15 14.00 -7.27
CA GLY A 5 -11.50 14.20 -7.79
C GLY A 5 -12.51 13.27 -7.12
N PHE A 6 -12.15 12.01 -6.90
CA PHE A 6 -12.98 11.07 -6.16
C PHE A 6 -13.25 11.54 -4.72
N PHE A 7 -12.20 11.91 -3.96
CA PHE A 7 -12.38 12.35 -2.57
C PHE A 7 -13.11 13.68 -2.45
N ARG A 8 -12.88 14.64 -3.37
CA ARG A 8 -13.67 15.88 -3.45
C ARG A 8 -15.17 15.60 -3.65
N GLU A 9 -15.51 14.62 -4.47
CA GLU A 9 -16.91 14.23 -4.67
C GLU A 9 -17.49 13.54 -3.42
N MET A 10 -16.72 12.67 -2.76
CA MET A 10 -17.15 12.04 -1.50
C MET A 10 -17.37 13.06 -0.39
N GLU A 11 -16.54 14.09 -0.29
CA GLU A 11 -16.76 15.23 0.59
C GLU A 11 -18.05 15.98 0.21
N ARG A 12 -18.24 16.28 -1.08
CA ARG A 12 -19.40 17.03 -1.59
C ARG A 12 -20.73 16.34 -1.25
N ILE A 13 -20.78 15.00 -1.29
CA ILE A 13 -21.98 14.23 -0.96
C ILE A 13 -22.06 13.80 0.52
N GLY A 14 -21.11 14.23 1.36
CA GLY A 14 -21.10 13.93 2.79
C GLY A 14 -20.77 12.49 3.16
N ARG A 15 -20.01 11.78 2.31
CA ARG A 15 -19.66 10.36 2.48
C ARG A 15 -18.17 10.07 2.61
N ALA A 16 -17.34 11.11 2.72
CA ALA A 16 -15.88 10.95 2.84
C ALA A 16 -15.45 10.10 4.05
N ASP A 17 -16.22 10.15 5.15
CA ASP A 17 -15.95 9.36 6.37
C ASP A 17 -16.34 7.88 6.24
N GLU A 18 -16.99 7.48 5.14
CA GLU A 18 -17.41 6.11 4.87
C GLU A 18 -16.50 5.39 3.87
N VAL A 19 -15.38 6.00 3.48
CA VAL A 19 -14.49 5.44 2.45
C VAL A 19 -13.02 5.51 2.88
N VAL A 20 -12.34 4.37 2.71
CA VAL A 20 -10.87 4.27 2.67
C VAL A 20 -10.47 3.68 1.32
N MET A 21 -9.54 4.34 0.63
CA MET A 21 -8.98 3.89 -0.64
C MET A 21 -7.59 3.31 -0.40
N TYR A 22 -7.38 2.07 -0.85
CA TYR A 22 -6.07 1.44 -0.90
C TYR A 22 -5.59 1.33 -2.35
N VAL A 23 -4.46 1.97 -2.65
CA VAL A 23 -3.81 1.94 -3.97
C VAL A 23 -2.60 1.02 -3.90
N HIS A 24 -2.68 -0.07 -4.65
CA HIS A 24 -1.69 -1.13 -4.77
C HIS A 24 -1.41 -1.41 -6.25
N SER A 25 -0.14 -1.60 -6.59
CA SER A 25 0.28 -2.14 -7.89
C SER A 25 0.62 -3.63 -7.76
N GLU A 26 0.46 -4.41 -8.83
CA GLU A 26 0.89 -5.82 -8.82
C GLU A 26 2.43 -5.94 -8.86
N PHE A 27 3.10 -4.94 -9.42
CA PHE A 27 4.55 -4.88 -9.54
C PHE A 27 5.08 -3.49 -9.24
N GLY A 28 6.28 -3.45 -8.67
CA GLY A 28 7.10 -2.26 -8.59
C GLY A 28 8.14 -2.20 -9.71
N ARG A 29 9.24 -1.50 -9.47
CA ARG A 29 10.32 -1.30 -10.43
C ARG A 29 11.66 -1.70 -9.83
N ARG A 30 12.55 -2.28 -10.64
CA ARG A 30 13.94 -2.54 -10.23
C ARG A 30 14.73 -1.23 -10.23
N VAL A 31 15.82 -1.20 -9.46
CA VAL A 31 16.69 -0.03 -9.37
C VAL A 31 17.52 0.17 -10.65
N PRO A 32 18.16 -0.87 -11.24
CA PRO A 32 18.98 -0.67 -12.42
C PRO A 32 18.15 -0.36 -13.68
N GLU A 33 18.73 0.47 -14.54
CA GLU A 33 18.20 0.70 -15.90
C GLU A 33 18.29 -0.60 -16.72
N ASN A 34 17.27 -0.86 -17.55
CA ASN A 34 17.28 -1.97 -18.48
C ASN A 34 17.79 -1.54 -19.88
N THR A 35 17.94 -2.52 -20.78
CA THR A 35 18.48 -2.28 -22.14
C THR A 35 17.65 -1.34 -23.00
N SER A 36 16.43 -0.99 -22.57
CA SER A 36 15.50 -0.09 -23.26
C SER A 36 15.43 1.30 -22.63
N LEU A 37 16.42 1.68 -21.80
CA LEU A 37 16.47 2.97 -21.10
C LEU A 37 15.29 3.20 -20.13
N GLY A 38 14.72 2.10 -19.62
CA GLY A 38 13.68 2.09 -18.60
C GLY A 38 14.11 1.25 -17.40
N THR A 39 13.16 0.65 -16.71
CA THR A 39 13.44 -0.31 -15.62
C THR A 39 12.64 -1.59 -15.85
N ASP A 40 13.01 -2.69 -15.20
CA ASP A 40 12.21 -3.92 -15.24
C ASP A 40 11.16 -3.93 -14.12
N HIS A 41 10.23 -4.89 -14.20
CA HIS A 41 9.31 -5.18 -13.11
C HIS A 41 10.07 -5.62 -11.86
N GLY A 42 9.71 -5.01 -10.73
CA GLY A 42 10.27 -5.30 -9.41
C GLY A 42 9.22 -5.84 -8.44
N THR A 43 9.70 -6.40 -7.34
CA THR A 43 8.86 -7.08 -6.33
C THR A 43 8.43 -6.19 -5.16
N ALA A 44 8.87 -4.94 -5.11
CA ALA A 44 8.56 -4.00 -4.04
C ALA A 44 8.16 -2.63 -4.59
N GLN A 45 7.27 -1.95 -3.89
CA GLN A 45 6.63 -0.72 -4.35
C GLN A 45 6.17 0.15 -3.18
N VAL A 46 5.73 1.37 -3.49
CA VAL A 46 5.02 2.24 -2.56
C VAL A 46 3.52 1.97 -2.66
N ASN A 47 2.87 1.88 -1.51
CA ASN A 47 1.44 1.68 -1.35
C ASN A 47 0.84 2.96 -0.75
N PHE A 48 -0.38 3.34 -1.15
CA PHE A 48 -1.08 4.48 -0.57
C PHE A 48 -2.39 4.05 0.08
N VAL A 49 -2.64 4.49 1.32
CA VAL A 49 -3.94 4.36 1.98
C VAL A 49 -4.46 5.78 2.25
N ILE A 50 -5.68 6.06 1.82
CA ILE A 50 -6.22 7.43 1.72
C ILE A 50 -7.66 7.44 2.25
N GLY A 51 -8.00 8.42 3.09
CA GLY A 51 -9.34 8.62 3.62
C GLY A 51 -9.31 9.40 4.94
N ASN A 52 -10.45 9.92 5.38
CA ASN A 52 -10.54 10.73 6.60
C ASN A 52 -10.19 9.95 7.88
N ALA A 53 -10.50 8.65 7.90
CA ALA A 53 -10.15 7.75 9.00
C ALA A 53 -8.67 7.33 9.00
N VAL A 54 -7.90 7.66 7.96
CA VAL A 54 -6.50 7.25 7.86
C VAL A 54 -5.62 8.18 8.68
N LYS A 55 -4.89 7.60 9.63
CA LYS A 55 -3.78 8.28 10.29
C LYS A 55 -2.63 8.43 9.30
N GLY A 56 -2.49 9.63 8.74
CA GLY A 56 -1.46 9.94 7.75
C GLY A 56 -0.04 9.74 8.30
N GLY A 57 0.89 9.38 7.42
CA GLY A 57 2.29 9.17 7.77
C GLY A 57 3.00 8.21 6.83
N MET A 58 4.30 7.99 7.08
CA MET A 58 5.08 6.96 6.42
C MET A 58 5.10 5.71 7.30
N TYR A 59 4.70 4.57 6.74
CA TYR A 59 4.70 3.28 7.41
C TYR A 59 5.76 2.37 6.76
N GLY A 60 6.57 1.73 7.61
CA GLY A 60 7.76 1.00 7.18
C GLY A 60 9.01 1.87 7.15
N THR A 61 10.05 1.39 6.50
CA THR A 61 11.32 2.12 6.33
C THR A 61 11.62 2.37 4.86
N PRO A 62 12.23 3.51 4.50
CA PRO A 62 12.75 3.70 3.15
C PRO A 62 13.73 2.58 2.76
N PRO A 63 13.56 1.91 1.61
CA PRO A 63 14.46 0.84 1.20
C PRO A 63 15.81 1.40 0.75
N SER A 64 16.86 0.58 0.83
CA SER A 64 18.17 0.94 0.28
C SER A 64 18.16 0.79 -1.24
N LEU A 65 18.69 1.79 -1.94
CA LEU A 65 18.91 1.71 -3.40
C LEU A 65 20.22 1.00 -3.78
N SER A 66 21.02 0.57 -2.80
CA SER A 66 22.31 -0.09 -3.02
C SER A 66 22.40 -1.49 -2.41
N LYS A 67 21.57 -1.79 -1.41
CA LYS A 67 21.42 -3.15 -0.85
C LYS A 67 20.20 -3.83 -1.47
N LEU A 68 20.41 -4.39 -2.66
CA LEU A 68 19.36 -5.07 -3.42
C LEU A 68 19.29 -6.55 -3.06
N VAL A 69 18.09 -7.13 -3.18
CA VAL A 69 17.86 -8.57 -3.03
C VAL A 69 17.87 -9.26 -4.40
N LEU A 70 17.59 -10.57 -4.44
CA LEU A 70 17.66 -11.40 -5.64
C LEU A 70 17.02 -10.71 -6.87
N GLY A 71 17.78 -10.63 -7.96
CA GLY A 71 17.33 -10.04 -9.22
C GLY A 71 17.19 -8.51 -9.19
N ASP A 72 18.07 -7.82 -8.45
CA ASP A 72 18.14 -6.35 -8.35
C ASP A 72 16.85 -5.69 -7.83
N ASN A 73 16.09 -6.45 -7.04
CA ASN A 73 14.88 -5.95 -6.41
C ASN A 73 15.22 -5.14 -5.15
N LEU A 74 14.36 -4.17 -4.85
CA LEU A 74 14.35 -3.54 -3.53
C LEU A 74 13.91 -4.57 -2.48
N GLU A 75 14.55 -4.53 -1.31
CA GLU A 75 14.06 -5.25 -0.15
C GLU A 75 12.72 -4.65 0.29
N SER A 76 11.69 -5.49 0.46
CA SER A 76 10.41 -5.03 0.98
C SER A 76 10.53 -4.75 2.48
N THR A 77 10.10 -3.57 2.90
CA THR A 77 10.17 -3.13 4.30
C THR A 77 8.84 -3.23 5.03
N THR A 78 7.75 -3.44 4.29
CA THR A 78 6.39 -3.62 4.78
C THR A 78 5.69 -4.67 3.93
N ASP A 79 5.12 -5.70 4.56
CA ASP A 79 4.31 -6.68 3.84
C ASP A 79 2.95 -6.04 3.47
N PHE A 80 2.60 -6.03 2.18
CA PHE A 80 1.32 -5.48 1.73
C PHE A 80 0.12 -6.20 2.36
N ARG A 81 0.30 -7.45 2.81
CA ARG A 81 -0.72 -8.23 3.50
C ARG A 81 -1.01 -7.69 4.90
N ASP A 82 -0.06 -6.98 5.52
CA ASP A 82 -0.31 -6.26 6.77
C ASP A 82 -1.26 -5.07 6.54
N VAL A 83 -1.20 -4.42 5.36
CA VAL A 83 -2.17 -3.37 4.98
C VAL A 83 -3.55 -3.99 4.79
N TYR A 84 -3.66 -5.12 4.06
CA TYR A 84 -4.93 -5.84 3.91
C TYR A 84 -5.51 -6.26 5.27
N ALA A 85 -4.70 -6.86 6.14
CA ALA A 85 -5.14 -7.27 7.47
C ALA A 85 -5.65 -6.09 8.29
N THR A 86 -4.95 -4.94 8.21
CA THR A 86 -5.37 -3.71 8.89
C THR A 86 -6.73 -3.23 8.41
N LEU A 87 -6.95 -3.18 7.09
CA LEU A 87 -8.25 -2.75 6.54
C LEU A 87 -9.36 -3.76 6.86
N ILE A 88 -9.09 -5.06 6.77
CA ILE A 88 -10.11 -6.08 7.07
C ILE A 88 -10.51 -6.04 8.55
N GLU A 89 -9.55 -5.92 9.46
CA GLU A 89 -9.84 -5.92 10.90
C GLU A 89 -10.37 -4.58 11.40
N ARG A 90 -9.69 -3.48 11.07
CA ARG A 90 -9.97 -2.17 11.69
C ARG A 90 -11.01 -1.36 10.93
N TRP A 91 -11.08 -1.50 9.60
CA TRP A 91 -12.08 -0.80 8.79
C TRP A 91 -13.35 -1.64 8.60
N LEU A 92 -13.21 -2.90 8.17
CA LEU A 92 -14.38 -3.77 7.91
C LEU A 92 -14.89 -4.47 9.17
N GLY A 93 -14.11 -4.54 10.25
CA GLY A 93 -14.52 -5.16 11.51
C GLY A 93 -14.58 -6.69 11.46
N VAL A 94 -13.80 -7.33 10.59
CA VAL A 94 -13.83 -8.79 10.36
C VAL A 94 -12.47 -9.41 10.69
N ASP A 95 -12.46 -10.67 11.13
CA ASP A 95 -11.24 -11.44 11.35
C ASP A 95 -10.47 -11.66 10.04
N SER A 96 -9.33 -10.97 9.87
CA SER A 96 -8.52 -11.07 8.65
C SER A 96 -7.95 -12.46 8.42
N ALA A 97 -7.71 -13.25 9.47
CA ALA A 97 -7.10 -14.57 9.32
C ALA A 97 -8.02 -15.55 8.58
N LYS A 98 -9.34 -15.38 8.71
CA LYS A 98 -10.33 -16.17 7.96
C LYS A 98 -10.36 -15.82 6.47
N VAL A 99 -10.08 -14.57 6.13
CA VAL A 99 -10.07 -14.07 4.74
C VAL A 99 -8.73 -14.35 4.06
N LEU A 100 -7.62 -14.09 4.75
CA LEU A 100 -6.26 -14.20 4.23
C LEU A 100 -5.66 -15.61 4.41
N GLY A 101 -6.38 -16.52 5.08
CA GLY A 101 -5.96 -17.89 5.35
C GLY A 101 -4.93 -18.06 6.47
N ARG A 102 -4.40 -16.95 7.02
CA ARG A 102 -3.53 -16.90 8.20
C ARG A 102 -3.47 -15.49 8.77
N LYS A 103 -2.94 -15.35 9.99
CA LYS A 103 -2.76 -14.05 10.64
C LYS A 103 -1.56 -13.29 10.06
N PHE A 104 -1.75 -12.00 9.83
CA PHE A 104 -0.73 -11.01 9.47
C PHE A 104 -0.68 -9.92 10.55
N ALA A 105 0.33 -9.05 10.50
CA ALA A 105 0.39 -7.93 11.44
C ALA A 105 -0.62 -6.85 11.02
N THR A 106 -0.99 -5.98 11.96
CA THR A 106 -1.74 -4.76 11.65
C THR A 106 -0.86 -3.54 11.86
N LEU A 107 -1.05 -2.53 11.03
CA LEU A 107 -0.39 -1.24 11.12
C LEU A 107 -1.28 -0.25 11.87
N ASP A 108 -0.67 0.72 12.54
CA ASP A 108 -1.38 1.79 13.23
C ASP A 108 -1.77 2.94 12.27
N LEU A 109 -2.51 2.61 11.21
CA LEU A 109 -2.92 3.56 10.15
C LEU A 109 -4.42 3.87 10.14
N LEU A 110 -5.21 3.21 10.98
CA LEU A 110 -6.63 3.45 11.25
C LEU A 110 -6.85 3.46 12.77
#